data_AF-A0A7C5MKU8-F1
#
_entry.id   AF-A0A7C5MKU8-F1
#
_cell.length_a   1.000
_cell.length_b   1.000
_cell.length_c   1.000
_cell.angle_alpha   90.00
_cell.angle_beta   90.00
_cell.angle_gamma   90.00
#
_symmetry.space_group_name_H-M   'P 1'
#
loop_
_entity.id
_entity.type
_entity.pdbx_description
1 polymer ?
#
loop_
_entity_poly.entity_id
_entity_poly.type
_entity_poly.pdbx_seq_one_letter_code
_entity_poly.pdbx_strand_id
1 'polypeptide(L)'
;RIIDIATLTGACVVALGHVNGGMMGTDQKTMDRIRANCRITGEGLWQLPLDDEYRKALKSEIADIKNVGDRWAGAITAAKFLQEFVEDTPWVHLDIAGMDVDNEGRPFAGKGATGFGIRTLVSLLE
;
A
#
# COMPACT_ATOMS: atom_id res chain seq x y z
N ARG A 1 -7.61 -10.31 11.21
CA ARG A 1 -7.34 -9.35 10.11
C ARG A 1 -5.93 -8.82 10.27
N ILE A 2 -5.25 -8.56 9.16
CA ILE A 2 -3.87 -8.06 9.11
C ILE A 2 -3.89 -6.76 8.33
N ILE A 3 -3.18 -5.75 8.84
CA ILE A 3 -2.86 -4.54 8.10
C ILE A 3 -1.34 -4.43 8.12
N ASP A 4 -0.71 -4.40 6.96
CA ASP A 4 0.72 -4.13 6.84
C ASP A 4 0.96 -2.82 6.07
N ILE A 5 2.14 -2.25 6.29
CA ILE A 5 2.54 -0.94 5.76
C ILE A 5 4.01 -0.99 5.40
N ALA A 6 4.35 -0.53 4.20
CA ALA A 6 5.73 -0.54 3.71
C ALA A 6 5.98 0.55 2.67
N THR A 7 7.21 1.05 2.61
CA THR A 7 7.72 1.84 1.49
C THR A 7 8.15 0.89 0.36
N LEU A 8 7.20 0.15 -0.20
CA LEU A 8 7.51 -1.09 -0.93
C LEU A 8 7.95 -0.85 -2.37
N THR A 9 7.24 -0.01 -3.13
CA THR A 9 7.49 0.08 -4.57
C THR A 9 7.62 1.49 -5.11
N GLY A 10 8.66 1.71 -5.93
CA GLY A 10 8.73 2.88 -6.81
C GLY A 10 7.61 2.93 -7.85
N ALA A 11 7.01 1.78 -8.19
CA ALA A 11 5.87 1.71 -9.09
C ALA A 11 4.63 2.41 -8.52
N CYS A 12 4.40 2.34 -7.20
CA CYS A 12 3.33 3.08 -6.55
C CYS A 12 3.56 4.60 -6.67
N VAL A 13 4.81 5.05 -6.54
CA VAL A 13 5.19 6.46 -6.74
C VAL A 13 4.92 6.91 -8.17
N VAL A 14 5.27 6.09 -9.17
CA VAL A 14 5.00 6.41 -10.58
C VAL A 14 3.49 6.55 -10.84
N ALA A 15 2.66 5.74 -10.18
CA ALA A 15 1.21 5.74 -10.37
C ALA A 15 0.49 6.87 -9.63
N LEU A 16 0.87 7.15 -8.38
CA LEU A 16 0.12 8.03 -7.47
C LEU A 16 0.89 9.29 -7.04
N GLY A 17 2.16 9.40 -7.46
CA GLY A 17 3.05 10.50 -7.10
C GLY A 17 3.30 10.57 -5.59
N HIS A 18 3.47 11.80 -5.11
CA HIS A 18 3.63 12.15 -3.70
C HIS A 18 2.33 12.66 -3.06
N VAL A 19 1.19 12.34 -3.68
CA VAL A 19 -0.14 12.80 -3.24
C VAL A 19 -0.84 11.74 -2.41
N ASN A 20 -0.81 10.48 -2.85
CA ASN A 20 -1.43 9.35 -2.16
C ASN A 20 -0.50 8.14 -2.09
N GLY A 21 -0.58 7.38 -1.00
CA GLY A 21 -0.10 5.99 -0.97
C GLY A 21 -1.12 5.04 -1.62
N GLY A 22 -0.65 3.85 -1.99
CA GLY A 22 -1.47 2.77 -2.53
C GLY A 22 -2.08 1.91 -1.42
N MET A 23 -3.31 1.47 -1.62
CA MET A 23 -4.00 0.51 -0.74
C MET A 23 -4.55 -0.66 -1.57
N MET A 24 -4.22 -1.88 -1.19
CA MET A 24 -4.69 -3.12 -1.82
C MET A 24 -5.06 -4.12 -0.73
N GLY A 25 -5.98 -5.04 -0.99
CA GLY A 25 -6.32 -6.04 0.01
C GLY A 25 -7.55 -6.87 -0.34
N THR A 26 -7.85 -7.81 0.54
CA THR A 26 -8.98 -8.75 0.43
C THR A 26 -10.17 -8.34 1.31
N ASP A 27 -9.99 -7.38 2.22
CA ASP A 27 -11.04 -6.91 3.14
C ASP A 27 -11.51 -5.48 2.79
N GLN A 28 -12.50 -5.39 1.89
CA GLN A 28 -13.08 -4.10 1.48
C GLN A 28 -13.61 -3.28 2.66
N LYS A 29 -14.20 -3.95 3.67
CA LYS A 29 -14.72 -3.26 4.85
C LYS A 29 -13.61 -2.55 5.62
N THR A 30 -12.44 -3.19 5.75
CA THR A 30 -11.29 -2.57 6.40
C THR A 30 -10.68 -1.46 5.53
N MET A 31 -10.58 -1.65 4.21
CA MET A 31 -10.13 -0.60 3.28
C MET A 31 -11.02 0.65 3.34
N ASP A 32 -12.35 0.48 3.38
CA ASP A 32 -13.29 1.60 3.49
C ASP A 32 -13.15 2.34 4.82
N ARG A 33 -12.93 1.62 5.93
CA ARG A 33 -12.66 2.23 7.25
C ARG A 33 -11.35 3.00 7.26
N ILE A 34 -10.29 2.47 6.65
CA ILE A 34 -9.02 3.18 6.50
C ILE A 34 -9.24 4.46 5.70
N ARG A 35 -9.92 4.38 4.55
CA ARG A 35 -10.24 5.54 3.71
C ARG A 35 -11.08 6.60 4.43
N ALA A 36 -11.99 6.20 5.30
CA ALA A 36 -12.74 7.14 6.14
C ALA A 36 -11.82 7.86 7.14
N ASN A 37 -10.93 7.13 7.81
CA ASN A 37 -9.97 7.69 8.76
C ASN A 37 -8.91 8.59 8.09
N CYS A 38 -8.48 8.25 6.87
CA CYS A 38 -7.66 9.13 6.02
C CYS A 38 -8.26 10.53 5.86
N ARG A 39 -9.59 10.65 5.74
CA ARG A 39 -10.27 11.96 5.63
C ARG A 39 -10.22 12.75 6.93
N ILE A 40 -10.17 12.07 8.08
CA ILE A 40 -10.06 12.68 9.40
C ILE A 40 -8.64 13.19 9.63
N THR A 41 -7.64 12.38 9.25
CA THR A 41 -6.22 12.63 9.55
C THR A 41 -5.50 13.45 8.48
N GLY A 42 -6.10 13.58 7.29
CA GLY A 42 -5.50 14.27 6.14
C GLY A 42 -4.39 13.46 5.45
N GLU A 43 -4.35 12.14 5.64
CA GLU A 43 -3.40 11.24 4.97
C GLU A 43 -4.07 10.52 3.81
N GLY A 44 -3.62 10.77 2.58
CA GLY A 44 -4.25 10.23 1.38
C GLY A 44 -3.82 8.80 1.04
N LEU A 45 -4.78 7.87 1.01
CA LEU A 45 -4.61 6.52 0.45
C LEU A 45 -5.61 6.29 -0.68
N TRP A 46 -5.15 5.64 -1.75
CA TRP A 46 -5.97 5.30 -2.91
C TRP A 46 -6.00 3.80 -3.15
N GLN A 47 -7.19 3.25 -3.37
CA GLN A 47 -7.35 1.82 -3.62
C GLN A 47 -6.89 1.48 -5.05
N LEU A 48 -5.94 0.56 -5.16
CA LEU A 48 -5.48 -0.04 -6.41
C LEU A 48 -6.13 -1.43 -6.59
N PRO A 49 -6.25 -1.93 -7.83
CA PRO A 49 -6.84 -3.25 -8.07
C PRO A 49 -5.95 -4.38 -7.52
N LEU A 50 -6.56 -5.55 -7.31
CA LEU A 50 -5.89 -6.77 -6.85
C LEU A 50 -6.47 -8.02 -7.55
N ASP A 51 -6.72 -7.91 -8.85
CA ASP A 51 -7.29 -9.00 -9.65
C ASP A 51 -6.32 -10.19 -9.79
N ASP A 52 -6.83 -11.41 -9.93
CA ASP A 52 -6.01 -12.62 -9.91
C ASP A 52 -5.09 -12.77 -11.13
N GLU A 53 -5.38 -12.07 -12.23
CA GLU A 53 -4.55 -12.04 -13.43
C GLU A 53 -3.12 -11.57 -13.15
N TYR A 54 -2.95 -10.65 -12.18
CA TYR A 54 -1.64 -10.13 -11.79
C TYR A 54 -0.72 -11.22 -11.20
N ARG A 55 -1.26 -12.29 -10.62
CA ARG A 55 -0.48 -13.41 -10.06
C ARG A 55 0.35 -14.15 -11.12
N LYS A 56 -0.09 -14.13 -12.39
CA LYS A 56 0.62 -14.77 -13.51
C LYS A 56 2.02 -14.21 -13.69
N ALA A 57 2.22 -12.92 -13.40
CA ALA A 57 3.52 -12.26 -13.49
C ALA A 57 4.54 -12.81 -12.48
N LEU A 58 4.09 -13.49 -11.40
CA LEU A 58 4.93 -14.01 -10.32
C LEU A 58 5.24 -15.52 -10.47
N LYS A 59 4.89 -16.14 -11.59
CA LYS A 59 5.27 -17.54 -11.85
C LYS A 59 6.78 -17.69 -11.90
N SER A 60 7.28 -18.74 -11.26
CA SER A 60 8.70 -19.09 -11.20
C SER A 60 8.90 -20.48 -11.82
N GLU A 61 10.04 -20.68 -12.48
CA GLU A 61 10.42 -21.97 -13.08
C GLU A 61 11.12 -22.90 -12.08
N ILE A 62 11.51 -22.40 -10.90
CA ILE A 62 12.35 -23.11 -9.92
C ILE A 62 11.64 -23.24 -8.56
N ALA A 63 11.18 -22.12 -8.01
CA ALA A 63 10.46 -22.02 -6.75
C ALA A 63 8.94 -21.85 -6.95
N ASP A 64 8.17 -21.92 -5.86
CA ASP A 64 6.70 -21.76 -5.86
C ASP A 64 6.25 -20.38 -6.39
N ILE A 65 7.05 -19.35 -6.15
CA ILE A 65 6.79 -17.98 -6.58
C ILE A 65 8.11 -17.20 -6.72
N LYS A 66 8.19 -16.26 -7.68
CA LYS A 66 9.28 -15.27 -7.74
C LYS A 66 8.84 -13.95 -7.11
N ASN A 67 9.79 -13.24 -6.51
CA ASN A 67 9.55 -11.98 -5.80
C ASN A 67 9.39 -10.74 -6.69
N VAL A 68 9.60 -10.87 -8.00
CA VAL A 68 9.53 -9.76 -8.95
C VAL A 68 8.74 -10.19 -10.19
N GLY A 69 7.75 -9.36 -10.55
CA GLY A 69 6.98 -9.49 -11.78
C GLY A 69 7.63 -8.73 -12.95
N ASP A 70 6.83 -8.39 -13.96
CA ASP A 70 7.29 -7.52 -15.05
C ASP A 70 7.39 -6.05 -14.60
N ARG A 71 7.92 -5.19 -15.48
CA ARG A 71 8.00 -3.74 -15.24
C ARG A 71 6.64 -3.09 -14.97
N TRP A 72 5.58 -3.65 -15.55
CA TRP A 72 4.23 -3.09 -15.50
C TRP A 72 3.50 -3.56 -14.24
N ALA A 73 2.69 -2.67 -13.65
CA ALA A 73 1.88 -2.96 -12.47
C ALA A 73 2.70 -3.42 -11.23
N GLY A 74 3.94 -2.95 -11.09
CA GLY A 74 4.85 -3.38 -10.01
C GLY A 74 4.28 -3.27 -8.60
N ALA A 75 3.49 -2.24 -8.30
CA ALA A 75 2.81 -2.09 -7.01
C ALA A 75 1.79 -3.22 -6.76
N ILE A 76 1.02 -3.56 -7.79
CA ILE A 76 -0.02 -4.59 -7.70
C ILE A 76 0.61 -5.98 -7.67
N THR A 77 1.65 -6.24 -8.46
CA THR A 77 2.34 -7.54 -8.42
C THR A 77 3.10 -7.73 -7.11
N ALA A 78 3.64 -6.66 -6.50
CA ALA A 78 4.22 -6.74 -5.16
C ALA A 78 3.14 -7.04 -4.10
N ALA A 79 1.98 -6.39 -4.17
CA ALA A 79 0.84 -6.74 -3.30
C ALA A 79 0.39 -8.19 -3.52
N LYS A 80 0.28 -8.67 -4.77
CA LYS A 80 -0.02 -10.09 -5.04
C LYS A 80 1.02 -11.03 -4.46
N PHE A 81 2.30 -10.66 -4.44
CA PHE A 81 3.32 -11.46 -3.77
C PHE A 81 3.05 -11.56 -2.28
N LEU A 82 2.74 -10.44 -1.61
CA LEU A 82 2.39 -10.43 -0.18
C LEU A 82 1.12 -11.23 0.13
N GLN A 83 0.13 -11.21 -0.77
CA GLN A 83 -1.14 -11.93 -0.62
C GLN A 83 -0.93 -13.45 -0.41
N GLU A 84 0.13 -14.02 -0.97
CA GLU A 84 0.41 -15.46 -0.88
C GLU A 84 0.78 -15.90 0.54
N PHE A 85 1.10 -14.95 1.43
CA PHE A 85 1.54 -15.21 2.80
C PHE A 85 0.48 -14.87 3.86
N VAL A 86 -0.72 -14.45 3.46
CA VAL A 86 -1.80 -14.11 4.40
C VAL A 86 -2.94 -15.13 4.42
N GLU A 87 -2.88 -16.15 3.56
CA GLU A 87 -3.88 -17.22 3.45
C GLU A 87 -5.31 -16.66 3.39
N ASP A 88 -6.23 -17.20 4.19
CA ASP A 88 -7.63 -16.75 4.29
C ASP A 88 -7.82 -15.56 5.24
N THR A 89 -6.74 -15.00 5.80
CA THR A 89 -6.84 -13.91 6.77
C THR A 89 -7.24 -12.60 6.07
N PRO A 90 -8.31 -11.91 6.52
CA PRO A 90 -8.69 -10.61 5.96
C PRO A 90 -7.51 -9.63 6.04
N TRP A 91 -7.12 -9.06 4.90
CA TRP A 91 -5.82 -8.38 4.78
C TRP A 91 -5.92 -7.07 3.99
N VAL A 92 -5.12 -6.08 4.39
CA VAL A 92 -4.90 -4.81 3.68
C VAL A 92 -3.42 -4.45 3.73
N HIS A 93 -2.84 -4.18 2.58
CA HIS A 93 -1.50 -3.64 2.40
C HIS A 93 -1.53 -2.16 2.03
N LEU A 94 -0.67 -1.39 2.68
CA LEU A 94 -0.46 0.03 2.44
C LEU A 94 0.96 0.25 1.86
N ASP A 95 1.03 0.54 0.56
CA ASP A 95 2.28 0.95 -0.10
C ASP A 95 2.44 2.47 0.01
N ILE A 96 3.33 2.91 0.88
CA ILE A 96 3.54 4.32 1.23
C ILE A 96 4.86 4.88 0.68
N ALA A 97 5.46 4.22 -0.31
CA ALA A 97 6.76 4.63 -0.87
C ALA A 97 6.79 6.10 -1.36
N GLY A 98 5.66 6.63 -1.85
CA GLY A 98 5.57 8.02 -2.30
C GLY A 98 5.40 9.03 -1.18
N MET A 99 5.17 8.58 0.05
CA MET A 99 4.73 9.41 1.17
C MET A 99 5.78 9.51 2.28
N ASP A 100 6.90 8.81 2.17
CA ASP A 100 7.91 8.67 3.22
C ASP A 100 8.66 9.98 3.53
N VAL A 101 8.89 10.81 2.51
CA VAL A 101 9.62 12.08 2.60
C VAL A 101 8.83 13.23 1.96
N ASP A 102 8.72 14.35 2.68
CA ASP A 102 8.16 15.61 2.19
C ASP A 102 9.29 16.65 2.01
N ASN A 103 9.51 17.08 0.77
CA ASN A 103 10.58 18.03 0.42
C ASN A 103 10.15 19.49 0.53
N GLU A 104 8.85 19.76 0.59
CA GLU A 104 8.29 21.11 0.68
C GLU A 104 7.98 21.47 2.13
N GLY A 105 7.60 20.48 2.93
CA GLY A 105 7.13 20.64 4.30
C GLY A 105 5.65 20.98 4.34
N ARG A 106 5.02 20.75 5.50
CA ARG A 106 3.59 21.02 5.74
C ARG A 106 3.43 22.12 6.77
N PRO A 107 2.26 22.79 6.85
CA PRO A 107 2.02 23.79 7.90
C PRO A 107 2.24 23.28 9.34
N PHE A 108 2.14 21.96 9.54
CA PHE A 108 2.26 21.29 10.84
C PHE A 108 3.50 20.37 10.94
N ALA A 109 4.35 20.29 9.92
CA ALA A 109 5.53 19.42 9.91
C ALA A 109 6.65 19.98 9.03
N GLY A 110 7.90 19.89 9.49
CA GLY A 110 9.06 20.29 8.70
C GLY A 110 9.31 19.38 7.48
N LYS A 111 10.30 19.77 6.67
CA LYS A 111 10.81 18.94 5.57
C LYS A 111 11.46 17.66 6.13
N GLY A 112 11.38 16.57 5.38
CA GLY A 112 12.00 15.29 5.70
C GLY A 112 10.99 14.18 5.92
N ALA A 113 11.35 13.21 6.77
CA ALA A 113 10.54 12.03 7.03
C ALA A 113 9.17 12.42 7.62
N THR A 114 8.10 11.91 7.02
CA THR A 114 6.73 12.36 7.33
C THR A 114 6.05 11.58 8.45
N GLY A 115 6.49 10.34 8.71
CA GLY A 115 5.76 9.41 9.57
C GLY A 115 4.36 9.05 9.02
N PHE A 116 4.16 9.16 7.71
CA PHE A 116 2.88 8.94 7.05
C PHE A 116 2.26 7.59 7.44
N GLY A 117 0.95 7.61 7.71
CA GLY A 117 0.15 6.43 8.05
C GLY A 117 -0.03 6.24 9.55
N ILE A 118 0.85 6.80 10.40
CA ILE A 118 0.73 6.66 11.87
C ILE A 118 -0.60 7.24 12.36
N ARG A 119 -0.96 8.46 11.95
CA ARG A 119 -2.20 9.11 12.41
C ARG A 119 -3.43 8.31 11.97
N THR A 120 -3.45 7.86 10.72
CA THR A 120 -4.56 7.06 10.19
C THR A 120 -4.72 5.74 10.92
N LEU A 121 -3.61 5.05 11.21
CA LEU A 121 -3.65 3.77 11.92
C LEU A 121 -4.05 3.95 13.39
N VAL A 122 -3.59 5.00 14.07
CA VAL A 122 -4.05 5.34 15.43
C VAL A 122 -5.55 5.65 15.44
N SER A 123 -6.00 6.54 14.55
CA SER A 123 -7.43 6.90 14.40
C SER A 123 -8.33 5.70 14.07
N LEU A 124 -7.80 4.68 13.39
CA LEU A 124 -8.54 3.46 13.07
C LEU A 124 -8.76 2.53 14.28
N LEU A 125 -7.86 2.61 15.27
CA LEU A 125 -7.87 1.79 16.48
C LEU A 125 -8.72 2.38 17.61
N GLU A 126 -8.95 3.70 17.59
CA GLU A 126 -9.88 4.42 18.45
C GLU A 126 -11.35 4.10 18.08
#